data_AF-A0A672YJU1-F1
#
_entry.id   AF-A0A672YJU1-F1
#
_cell.length_a   1.000
_cell.length_b   1.000
_cell.length_c   1.000
_cell.angle_alpha   90.00
_cell.angle_beta   90.00
_cell.angle_gamma   90.00
#
_symmetry.space_group_name_H-M   'P 1'
#
loop_
_entity.id
_entity.type
_entity.pdbx_description
1 polymer ?
#
loop_
_entity_poly.entity_id
_entity_poly.type
_entity_poly.pdbx_seq_one_letter_code
_entity_poly.pdbx_strand_id
1 'polypeptide(L)'
;MDHGNVNQFLMLIILLLQQLLQTQKTYDAIIQHLEKQVLFTENQIRAEFNKLQQFLKEEEESRLAALREEEEQKRRSVIREMKRIEEQMSSVSDSICAVEEELQKASAPFLISCKDTQSRARAQCSVSEPQLISGALIHVDKHLGNLSFRVWDKMRDKVHFSPVILDPNTANGWLHLSDDLTSVRNGDTYQHLPDNPERFTEYFDVGDHPDWTLGLVKESADRKGETGASPDDGFWCLVHDSGVYSNGDGQTVTVVIPANHLLPSNSSTVSSSFTCMSSSSYPSVYPGPCLTSDVLPDKTLLSYLDSGLTPQTRTRTGTKTGTSGWISNSTNIERIY
;
A
#
# COMPACT_ATOMS: atom_id res chain seq x y z
N MET A 1 -8.76 -1.37 -76.17
CA MET A 1 -8.71 -1.33 -74.70
C MET A 1 -7.29 -0.97 -74.32
N ASP A 2 -7.11 0.08 -73.54
CA ASP A 2 -5.79 0.60 -73.19
C ASP A 2 -5.10 -0.35 -72.19
N HIS A 3 -4.13 -1.12 -72.69
CA HIS A 3 -3.38 -2.10 -71.91
C HIS A 3 -2.59 -1.47 -70.74
N GLY A 4 -2.27 -0.16 -70.82
CA GLY A 4 -1.63 0.57 -69.73
C GLY A 4 -2.51 0.70 -68.48
N ASN A 5 -3.81 0.91 -68.68
CA ASN A 5 -4.79 1.06 -67.60
C ASN A 5 -5.06 -0.27 -66.88
N VAL A 6 -5.07 -1.39 -67.62
CA VAL A 6 -5.24 -2.74 -67.03
C VAL A 6 -4.05 -3.14 -66.16
N ASN A 7 -2.82 -2.85 -66.60
CA ASN A 7 -1.62 -3.15 -65.82
C ASN A 7 -1.52 -2.31 -64.54
N GLN A 8 -1.89 -1.03 -64.60
CA GLN A 8 -1.93 -0.16 -63.43
C GLN A 8 -2.99 -0.62 -62.41
N PHE A 9 -4.16 -1.04 -62.89
CA PHE A 9 -5.23 -1.59 -62.05
C PHE A 9 -4.84 -2.92 -61.41
N LEU A 10 -4.18 -3.82 -62.16
CA LEU A 10 -3.65 -5.08 -61.63
C LEU A 10 -2.61 -4.85 -60.52
N MET A 11 -1.71 -3.87 -60.71
CA MET A 11 -0.72 -3.51 -59.70
C MET A 11 -1.37 -3.00 -58.41
N LEU A 12 -2.42 -2.17 -58.51
CA LEU A 12 -3.18 -1.70 -57.35
C LEU A 12 -3.83 -2.86 -56.59
N ILE A 13 -4.41 -3.84 -57.29
CA ILE A 13 -5.01 -5.02 -56.66
C ILE A 13 -3.96 -5.86 -55.93
N ILE A 14 -2.79 -6.05 -56.53
CA ILE A 14 -1.69 -6.80 -55.89
C ILE A 14 -1.22 -6.09 -54.61
N LEU A 15 -1.05 -4.76 -54.65
CA LEU A 15 -0.68 -3.97 -53.47
C LEU A 15 -1.74 -4.06 -52.37
N LEU A 16 -3.03 -3.95 -52.73
CA LEU A 16 -4.13 -4.10 -51.79
C LEU A 16 -4.14 -5.49 -51.15
N LEU A 17 -3.94 -6.55 -51.95
CA LEU A 17 -3.86 -7.93 -51.45
C LEU A 17 -2.69 -8.12 -50.49
N GLN A 18 -1.51 -7.55 -50.80
CA GLN A 18 -0.35 -7.57 -49.92
C GLN A 18 -0.63 -6.85 -48.59
N GLN A 19 -1.30 -5.68 -48.64
CA GLN A 19 -1.69 -4.95 -47.44
C GLN A 19 -2.66 -5.76 -46.58
N LEU A 20 -3.69 -6.35 -47.17
CA LEU A 20 -4.65 -7.20 -46.46
C LEU A 20 -3.98 -8.41 -45.79
N LEU A 21 -3.04 -9.07 -46.48
CA LEU A 21 -2.28 -10.19 -45.91
C LEU A 21 -1.38 -9.75 -44.74
N GLN A 22 -0.78 -8.56 -44.80
CA GLN A 22 0.05 -8.04 -43.72
C GLN A 22 -0.80 -7.64 -42.50
N THR A 23 -1.96 -7.03 -42.74
CA THR A 23 -2.96 -6.73 -41.71
C THR A 23 -3.43 -8.02 -41.02
N GLN A 24 -3.69 -9.09 -41.78
CA GLN A 24 -4.08 -10.38 -41.22
C GLN A 24 -3.01 -10.93 -40.26
N LYS A 25 -1.73 -10.94 -40.67
CA LYS A 25 -0.62 -11.38 -39.80
C LYS A 25 -0.52 -10.55 -38.52
N THR A 26 -0.79 -9.26 -38.62
CA THR A 26 -0.78 -8.35 -37.46
C THR A 26 -1.88 -8.72 -36.48
N TYR A 27 -3.09 -8.99 -36.98
CA TYR A 27 -4.19 -9.46 -36.12
C TYR A 27 -3.90 -10.82 -35.48
N ASP A 28 -3.29 -11.77 -36.21
CA ASP A 28 -2.89 -13.06 -35.64
C ASP A 28 -1.89 -12.88 -34.48
N ALA A 29 -0.92 -11.96 -34.62
CA ALA A 29 0.03 -11.61 -33.56
C ALA A 29 -0.65 -10.95 -32.35
N ILE A 30 -1.62 -10.06 -32.59
CA ILE A 30 -2.42 -9.43 -31.53
C ILE A 30 -3.20 -10.49 -30.74
N ILE A 31 -3.83 -11.45 -31.41
CA ILE A 31 -4.59 -12.53 -30.74
C ILE A 31 -3.67 -13.35 -29.82
N GLN A 32 -2.50 -13.76 -30.31
CA GLN A 32 -1.54 -14.51 -29.49
C GLN A 32 -1.04 -13.71 -28.29
N HIS A 33 -0.82 -12.41 -28.47
CA HIS A 33 -0.41 -11.53 -27.37
C HIS A 33 -1.52 -11.32 -26.35
N LEU A 34 -2.77 -11.19 -26.79
CA LEU A 34 -3.94 -11.06 -25.92
C LEU A 34 -4.06 -12.27 -24.99
N GLU A 35 -3.90 -13.49 -25.50
CA GLU A 35 -3.93 -14.71 -24.70
C GLU A 35 -2.86 -14.69 -23.59
N LYS A 36 -1.63 -14.25 -23.93
CA LYS A 36 -0.53 -14.11 -22.97
C LYS A 36 -0.83 -13.03 -21.93
N GLN A 37 -1.34 -11.87 -22.36
CA GLN A 37 -1.70 -10.77 -21.45
C GLN A 37 -2.79 -11.17 -20.47
N VAL A 38 -3.83 -11.87 -20.93
CA VAL A 38 -4.90 -12.37 -20.07
C VAL A 38 -4.32 -13.32 -19.03
N LEU A 39 -3.54 -14.33 -19.45
CA LEU A 39 -2.95 -15.30 -18.53
C LEU A 39 -2.03 -14.64 -17.50
N PHE A 40 -1.17 -13.71 -17.95
CA PHE A 40 -0.30 -12.95 -17.06
C PHE A 40 -1.11 -12.14 -16.04
N THR A 41 -2.07 -11.36 -16.51
CA THR A 41 -2.92 -10.49 -15.67
C THR A 41 -3.69 -11.31 -14.63
N GLU A 42 -4.27 -12.44 -15.04
CA GLU A 42 -4.95 -13.34 -14.12
C GLU A 42 -4.02 -13.89 -13.03
N ASN A 43 -2.79 -14.28 -13.39
CA ASN A 43 -1.81 -14.77 -12.43
C ASN A 43 -1.42 -13.68 -11.42
N GLN A 44 -1.21 -12.45 -11.89
CA GLN A 44 -0.89 -11.32 -11.01
C GLN A 44 -2.04 -10.99 -10.06
N ILE A 45 -3.29 -10.95 -10.56
CA ILE A 45 -4.47 -10.76 -9.71
C ILE A 45 -4.54 -11.84 -8.64
N ARG A 46 -4.39 -13.12 -9.01
CA ARG A 46 -4.40 -14.21 -8.03
C ARG A 46 -3.27 -14.08 -7.01
N ALA A 47 -2.06 -13.75 -7.46
CA ALA A 47 -0.90 -13.60 -6.59
C ALA A 47 -1.11 -12.49 -5.55
N GLU A 48 -1.60 -11.32 -5.94
CA GLU A 48 -1.90 -10.22 -5.02
C GLU A 48 -2.98 -10.60 -4.01
N PHE A 49 -4.09 -11.19 -4.46
CA PHE A 49 -5.15 -11.64 -3.53
C PHE A 49 -4.67 -12.71 -2.56
N ASN A 50 -3.83 -13.65 -3.01
CA ASN A 50 -3.26 -14.68 -2.15
C ASN A 50 -2.35 -14.07 -1.06
N LYS A 51 -1.55 -13.04 -1.38
CA LYS A 51 -0.74 -12.33 -0.39
C LYS A 51 -1.61 -11.71 0.71
N LEU A 52 -2.71 -11.05 0.32
CA LEU A 52 -3.63 -10.42 1.26
C LEU A 52 -4.38 -11.45 2.12
N GLN A 53 -4.86 -12.53 1.52
CA GLN A 53 -5.52 -13.62 2.25
C GLN A 53 -4.58 -14.28 3.25
N GLN A 54 -3.33 -14.52 2.86
CA GLN A 54 -2.32 -15.09 3.73
C GLN A 54 -2.05 -14.18 4.94
N PHE A 55 -1.90 -12.87 4.72
CA PHE A 55 -1.76 -11.90 5.81
C PHE A 55 -2.95 -11.93 6.78
N LEU A 56 -4.18 -11.95 6.27
CA LEU A 56 -5.38 -11.98 7.10
C LEU A 56 -5.44 -13.26 7.96
N LYS A 57 -5.07 -14.40 7.38
CA LYS A 57 -5.01 -15.67 8.09
C LYS A 57 -3.97 -15.63 9.22
N GLU A 58 -2.79 -15.08 8.96
CA GLU A 58 -1.73 -14.93 9.98
C GLU A 58 -2.16 -14.00 11.13
N GLU A 59 -2.84 -12.88 10.83
CA GLU A 59 -3.36 -11.98 11.87
C GLU A 59 -4.49 -12.62 12.69
N GLU A 60 -5.36 -13.42 12.06
CA GLU A 60 -6.38 -14.21 12.75
C GLU A 60 -5.74 -15.23 13.70
N GLU A 61 -4.83 -16.05 13.19
CA GLU A 61 -4.11 -17.07 13.97
C GLU A 61 -3.34 -16.45 15.13
N SER A 62 -2.65 -15.32 14.90
CA SER A 62 -1.94 -14.56 15.94
C SER A 62 -2.89 -14.08 17.04
N ARG A 63 -4.06 -13.54 16.67
CA ARG A 63 -5.06 -13.07 17.63
C ARG A 63 -5.66 -14.21 18.45
N LEU A 64 -5.97 -15.33 17.81
CA LEU A 64 -6.48 -16.53 18.48
C LEU A 64 -5.43 -17.12 19.43
N ALA A 65 -4.15 -17.12 19.05
CA ALA A 65 -3.07 -17.57 19.93
C ALA A 65 -2.94 -16.67 21.17
N ALA A 66 -3.02 -15.35 21.02
CA ALA A 66 -3.00 -14.42 22.15
C ALA A 66 -4.18 -14.63 23.11
N LEU A 67 -5.37 -14.93 22.58
CA LEU A 67 -6.55 -15.27 23.38
C LEU A 67 -6.34 -16.57 24.18
N ARG A 68 -5.79 -17.62 23.54
CA ARG A 68 -5.51 -18.91 24.20
C ARG A 68 -4.48 -18.77 25.33
N GLU A 69 -3.45 -17.95 25.14
CA GLU A 69 -2.46 -17.70 26.19
C GLU A 69 -3.10 -16.96 27.38
N GLU A 70 -3.95 -15.95 27.13
CA GLU A 70 -4.67 -15.26 28.20
C GLU A 70 -5.60 -16.21 28.97
N GLU A 71 -6.35 -17.05 28.25
CA GLU A 71 -7.21 -18.08 28.85
C GLU A 71 -6.40 -18.99 29.77
N GLU A 72 -5.28 -19.53 29.28
CA GLU A 72 -4.43 -20.45 30.04
C GLU A 72 -3.83 -19.79 31.29
N GLN A 73 -3.39 -18.53 31.19
CA GLN A 73 -2.90 -17.77 32.34
C GLN A 73 -4.00 -17.56 33.39
N LYS A 74 -5.20 -17.15 32.96
CA LYS A 74 -6.33 -16.89 33.86
C LYS A 74 -6.85 -18.17 34.50
N ARG A 75 -6.98 -19.25 33.72
CA ARG A 75 -7.36 -20.59 34.18
C ARG A 75 -6.40 -21.10 35.25
N ARG A 76 -5.08 -20.97 35.03
CA ARG A 76 -4.06 -21.35 36.03
C ARG A 76 -4.20 -20.55 37.33
N SER A 77 -4.48 -19.26 37.25
CA SER A 77 -4.69 -18.43 38.44
C SER A 77 -5.92 -18.88 39.24
N VAL A 78 -7.03 -19.15 38.55
CA VAL A 78 -8.28 -19.62 39.19
C VAL A 78 -8.07 -20.97 39.88
N ILE A 79 -7.43 -21.92 39.21
CA ILE A 79 -7.15 -23.25 39.80
C ILE A 79 -6.26 -23.15 41.04
N ARG A 80 -5.26 -22.25 41.04
CA ARG A 80 -4.37 -22.08 42.19
C ARG A 80 -5.11 -21.56 43.42
N GLU A 81 -5.98 -20.57 43.24
CA GLU A 81 -6.77 -20.02 44.34
C GLU A 81 -7.84 -20.98 44.82
N MET A 82 -8.45 -21.75 43.91
CA MET A 82 -9.39 -22.82 44.30
C MET A 82 -8.70 -23.84 45.20
N LYS A 83 -7.49 -24.28 44.86
CA LYS A 83 -6.70 -25.19 45.71
C LYS A 83 -6.35 -24.57 47.07
N ARG A 84 -5.98 -23.28 47.10
CA ARG A 84 -5.73 -22.56 48.36
C ARG A 84 -6.97 -22.57 49.26
N ILE A 85 -8.15 -22.34 48.68
CA ILE A 85 -9.42 -22.38 49.42
C ILE A 85 -9.71 -23.80 49.91
N GLU A 86 -9.50 -24.83 49.08
CA GLU A 86 -9.67 -26.24 49.47
C GLU A 86 -8.76 -26.61 50.66
N GLU A 87 -7.49 -26.20 50.64
CA GLU A 87 -6.54 -26.41 51.74
C GLU A 87 -6.98 -25.67 53.02
N GLN A 88 -7.46 -24.43 52.88
CA GLN A 88 -8.03 -23.66 53.99
C GLN A 88 -9.28 -24.36 54.57
N MET A 89 -10.17 -24.88 53.72
CA MET A 89 -11.37 -25.62 54.13
C MET A 89 -11.01 -26.90 54.89
N SER A 90 -10.06 -27.69 54.40
CA SER A 90 -9.58 -28.89 55.10
C SER A 90 -8.99 -28.55 56.47
N SER A 91 -8.12 -27.54 56.55
CA SER A 91 -7.52 -27.12 57.82
C SER A 91 -8.57 -26.66 58.86
N VAL A 92 -9.59 -25.93 58.43
CA VAL A 92 -10.69 -25.52 59.32
C VAL A 92 -11.54 -26.72 59.72
N SER A 93 -11.85 -27.63 58.80
CA SER A 93 -12.59 -28.86 59.08
C SER A 93 -11.87 -29.74 60.11
N ASP A 94 -10.56 -29.94 59.96
CA ASP A 94 -9.75 -30.70 60.92
C ASP A 94 -9.77 -30.06 62.32
N SER A 95 -9.76 -28.73 62.37
CA SER A 95 -9.84 -27.97 63.63
C SER A 95 -11.19 -28.14 64.31
N ILE A 96 -12.29 -28.19 63.54
CA ILE A 96 -13.64 -28.47 64.06
C ILE A 96 -13.69 -29.87 64.66
N CYS A 97 -13.26 -30.90 63.92
CA CYS A 97 -13.24 -32.28 64.39
C CYS A 97 -12.43 -32.43 65.70
N ALA A 98 -11.23 -31.82 65.78
CA ALA A 98 -10.39 -31.89 66.97
C ALA A 98 -11.07 -31.25 68.21
N VAL A 99 -11.81 -30.15 68.03
CA VAL A 99 -12.56 -29.50 69.11
C VAL A 99 -13.77 -30.35 69.53
N GLU A 100 -14.48 -30.94 68.58
CA GLU A 100 -15.64 -31.81 68.85
C GLU A 100 -15.24 -33.09 69.60
N GLU A 101 -14.13 -33.73 69.22
CA GLU A 101 -13.62 -34.93 69.91
C GLU A 101 -13.26 -34.66 71.37
N GLU A 102 -12.63 -33.52 71.66
CA GLU A 102 -12.30 -33.15 73.05
C GLU A 102 -13.55 -32.83 73.87
N LEU A 103 -14.58 -32.24 73.25
CA LEU A 103 -15.87 -32.00 73.91
C LEU A 103 -16.57 -33.30 74.33
N GLN A 104 -16.49 -34.34 73.52
CA GLN A 104 -17.10 -35.66 73.81
C GLN A 104 -16.40 -36.41 74.95
N LYS A 105 -15.13 -36.13 75.23
CA LYS A 105 -14.35 -36.78 76.31
C LYS A 105 -14.55 -36.15 77.70
N ALA A 106 -15.47 -35.19 77.84
CA ALA A 106 -15.56 -34.33 79.02
C ALA A 106 -15.82 -35.09 80.35
N SER A 107 -14.83 -35.03 81.26
CA SER A 107 -14.94 -35.17 82.72
C SER A 107 -14.12 -34.05 83.40
N ALA A 108 -14.13 -33.92 84.73
CA ALA A 108 -13.59 -32.77 85.49
C ALA A 108 -12.17 -32.23 85.13
N PRO A 109 -11.19 -32.99 84.56
CA PRO A 109 -9.91 -32.43 84.10
C PRO A 109 -10.00 -31.55 82.83
N PHE A 110 -11.16 -31.48 82.18
CA PHE A 110 -11.44 -30.82 80.90
C PHE A 110 -10.99 -29.35 80.81
N LEU A 111 -10.98 -28.61 81.92
CA LEU A 111 -10.70 -27.17 81.92
C LEU A 111 -9.26 -26.79 81.54
N ILE A 112 -8.29 -27.69 81.75
CA ILE A 112 -6.87 -27.44 81.41
C ILE A 112 -6.61 -27.79 79.92
N SER A 113 -7.07 -28.96 79.46
CA SER A 113 -6.95 -29.39 78.04
C SER A 113 -7.65 -28.40 77.09
N CYS A 114 -8.84 -27.91 77.47
CA CYS A 114 -9.63 -27.02 76.63
C CYS A 114 -8.90 -25.70 76.29
N LYS A 115 -8.03 -25.19 77.18
CA LYS A 115 -7.25 -23.96 76.93
C LYS A 115 -6.16 -24.17 75.87
N ASP A 116 -5.49 -25.31 75.90
CA ASP A 116 -4.44 -25.65 74.93
C ASP A 116 -5.06 -25.94 73.55
N THR A 117 -6.18 -26.68 73.54
CA THR A 117 -6.96 -26.95 72.31
C THR A 117 -7.56 -25.67 71.72
N GLN A 118 -8.08 -24.76 72.55
CA GLN A 118 -8.56 -23.44 72.09
C GLN A 118 -7.44 -22.59 71.50
N SER A 119 -6.25 -22.63 72.10
CA SER A 119 -5.07 -21.89 71.59
C SER A 119 -4.61 -22.44 70.24
N ARG A 120 -4.57 -23.77 70.09
CA ARG A 120 -4.26 -24.46 68.82
C ARG A 120 -5.32 -24.19 67.74
N ALA A 121 -6.61 -24.32 68.08
CA ALA A 121 -7.71 -24.06 67.17
C ALA A 121 -7.74 -22.58 66.72
N ARG A 122 -7.44 -21.61 67.60
CA ARG A 122 -7.30 -20.20 67.20
C ARG A 122 -6.13 -19.96 66.25
N ALA A 123 -4.99 -20.62 66.48
CA ALA A 123 -3.86 -20.55 65.57
C ALA A 123 -4.19 -21.15 64.18
N GLN A 124 -4.97 -22.22 64.14
CA GLN A 124 -5.40 -22.88 62.89
C GLN A 124 -6.54 -22.14 62.17
N CYS A 125 -7.43 -21.46 62.90
CA CYS A 125 -8.54 -20.66 62.36
C CYS A 125 -8.16 -19.22 61.98
N SER A 126 -6.87 -18.87 62.02
CA SER A 126 -6.36 -17.57 61.56
C SER A 126 -6.27 -17.50 60.02
N VAL A 127 -7.33 -17.95 59.35
CA VAL A 127 -7.41 -18.07 57.90
C VAL A 127 -7.82 -16.72 57.31
N SER A 128 -7.03 -16.19 56.37
CA SER A 128 -7.37 -14.96 55.65
C SER A 128 -8.68 -15.14 54.86
N GLU A 129 -9.55 -14.12 54.88
CA GLU A 129 -10.84 -14.14 54.20
C GLU A 129 -10.70 -14.50 52.70
N PRO A 130 -11.49 -15.46 52.17
CA PRO A 130 -11.46 -15.80 50.76
C PRO A 130 -11.86 -14.60 49.91
N GLN A 131 -10.97 -14.14 49.03
CA GLN A 131 -11.23 -13.03 48.13
C GLN A 131 -11.37 -13.52 46.69
N LEU A 132 -12.25 -12.85 45.92
CA LEU A 132 -12.34 -13.06 44.49
C LEU A 132 -11.06 -12.58 43.80
N ILE A 133 -10.63 -13.33 42.79
CA ILE A 133 -9.47 -12.96 41.98
C ILE A 133 -9.87 -11.84 41.04
N SER A 134 -9.26 -10.66 41.21
CA SER A 134 -9.41 -9.57 40.27
C SER A 134 -8.86 -9.96 38.90
N GLY A 135 -9.59 -9.65 37.82
CA GLY A 135 -9.14 -9.92 36.44
C GLY A 135 -9.20 -11.39 36.00
N ALA A 136 -9.95 -12.26 36.69
CA ALA A 136 -10.05 -13.68 36.36
C ALA A 136 -10.72 -13.99 35.01
N LEU A 137 -11.57 -13.10 34.51
CA LEU A 137 -12.32 -13.30 33.26
C LEU A 137 -11.59 -12.69 32.07
N ILE A 138 -11.77 -13.26 30.88
CA ILE A 138 -11.15 -12.79 29.62
C ILE A 138 -11.44 -11.30 29.37
N HIS A 139 -10.43 -10.56 28.95
CA HIS A 139 -10.56 -9.17 28.48
C HIS A 139 -11.05 -9.15 27.03
N VAL A 140 -12.35 -9.41 26.85
CA VAL A 140 -12.98 -9.45 25.52
C VAL A 140 -12.75 -8.14 24.74
N ASP A 141 -12.76 -7.01 25.46
CA ASP A 141 -12.48 -5.68 24.94
C ASP A 141 -11.08 -5.57 24.30
N LYS A 142 -10.05 -6.20 24.88
CA LYS A 142 -8.68 -6.18 24.33
C LYS A 142 -8.55 -6.98 23.02
N HIS A 143 -9.38 -8.00 22.87
CA HIS A 143 -9.36 -8.88 21.69
C HIS A 143 -10.23 -8.34 20.55
N LEU A 144 -11.42 -7.81 20.86
CA LEU A 144 -12.39 -7.36 19.86
C LEU A 144 -12.36 -5.85 19.61
N GLY A 145 -11.83 -5.07 20.54
CA GLY A 145 -11.76 -3.62 20.46
C GLY A 145 -11.04 -3.16 19.19
N ASN A 146 -11.79 -2.53 18.28
CA ASN A 146 -11.33 -2.04 16.98
C ASN A 146 -10.55 -3.09 16.17
N LEU A 147 -10.91 -4.38 16.28
CA LEU A 147 -10.16 -5.47 15.66
C LEU A 147 -10.01 -5.27 14.13
N SER A 148 -11.10 -5.02 13.43
CA SER A 148 -11.09 -4.82 11.97
C SER A 148 -10.21 -3.63 11.56
N PHE A 149 -10.32 -2.50 12.27
CA PHE A 149 -9.50 -1.32 12.01
C PHE A 149 -8.02 -1.59 12.24
N ARG A 150 -7.65 -2.28 13.32
CA ARG A 150 -6.24 -2.62 13.62
C ARG A 150 -5.64 -3.58 12.59
N VAL A 151 -6.43 -4.55 12.12
CA VAL A 151 -6.00 -5.46 11.05
C VAL A 151 -5.82 -4.68 9.75
N TRP A 152 -6.77 -3.82 9.38
CA TRP A 152 -6.67 -2.95 8.20
C TRP A 152 -5.48 -1.98 8.27
N ASP A 153 -5.24 -1.35 9.43
CA ASP A 153 -4.13 -0.41 9.61
C ASP A 153 -2.78 -1.09 9.45
N LYS A 154 -2.62 -2.32 9.97
CA LYS A 154 -1.44 -3.15 9.72
C LYS A 154 -1.33 -3.61 8.26
N MET A 155 -2.47 -3.91 7.62
CA MET A 155 -2.53 -4.31 6.23
C MET A 155 -2.05 -3.22 5.30
N ARG A 156 -2.27 -1.95 5.66
CA ARG A 156 -1.78 -0.78 4.91
C ARG A 156 -0.26 -0.86 4.70
N ASP A 157 0.50 -1.26 5.71
CA ASP A 157 1.96 -1.38 5.62
C ASP A 157 2.41 -2.59 4.76
N LYS A 158 1.47 -3.46 4.36
CA LYS A 158 1.72 -4.62 3.48
C LYS A 158 1.35 -4.35 2.01
N VAL A 159 0.58 -3.29 1.76
CA VAL A 159 0.13 -2.94 0.41
C VAL A 159 1.05 -1.87 -0.15
N HIS A 160 1.62 -2.12 -1.33
CA HIS A 160 2.36 -1.10 -2.06
C HIS A 160 1.38 -0.18 -2.79
N PHE A 161 1.60 1.12 -2.70
CA PHE A 161 0.87 2.12 -3.47
C PHE A 161 1.87 2.92 -4.31
N SER A 162 1.66 2.89 -5.62
CA SER A 162 2.34 3.79 -6.55
C SER A 162 1.34 4.80 -7.10
N PRO A 163 1.66 6.10 -7.09
CA PRO A 163 0.81 7.12 -7.69
C PRO A 163 0.75 7.02 -9.22
N VAL A 164 1.68 6.30 -9.84
CA VAL A 164 1.76 6.10 -11.29
C VAL A 164 1.80 4.62 -11.62
N ILE A 165 1.00 4.22 -12.60
CA ILE A 165 0.91 2.86 -13.14
C ILE A 165 1.18 2.94 -14.64
N LEU A 166 2.07 2.08 -15.12
CA LEU A 166 2.53 2.05 -16.50
C LEU A 166 1.60 1.18 -17.36
N ASP A 167 1.32 1.65 -18.58
CA ASP A 167 0.53 0.89 -19.56
C ASP A 167 1.46 0.04 -20.47
N PRO A 168 1.39 -1.31 -20.40
CA PRO A 168 2.16 -2.18 -21.28
C PRO A 168 1.84 -2.02 -22.77
N ASN A 169 0.67 -1.48 -23.12
CA ASN A 169 0.26 -1.29 -24.51
C ASN A 169 0.94 -0.07 -25.13
N THR A 170 1.36 0.91 -24.33
CA THR A 170 2.09 2.09 -24.81
C THR A 170 3.60 1.86 -24.90
N ALA A 171 4.16 0.96 -24.08
CA ALA A 171 5.60 0.76 -23.97
C ALA A 171 6.27 0.30 -25.28
N ASN A 172 7.43 0.87 -25.62
CA ASN A 172 8.25 0.40 -26.72
C ASN A 172 8.80 -1.02 -26.46
N GLY A 173 9.08 -1.80 -27.50
CA GLY A 173 9.57 -3.18 -27.36
C GLY A 173 10.92 -3.33 -26.65
N TRP A 174 11.73 -2.28 -26.53
CA TRP A 174 12.95 -2.28 -25.73
C TRP A 174 12.72 -2.03 -24.23
N LEU A 175 11.54 -1.60 -23.81
CA LEU A 175 11.22 -1.28 -22.42
C LEU A 175 10.62 -2.49 -21.71
N HIS A 176 11.17 -2.82 -20.55
CA HIS A 176 10.68 -3.89 -19.68
C HIS A 176 10.00 -3.30 -18.46
N LEU A 177 8.73 -3.62 -18.27
CA LEU A 177 7.93 -3.18 -17.13
C LEU A 177 8.04 -4.17 -15.98
N SER A 178 7.95 -3.67 -14.74
CA SER A 178 7.80 -4.51 -13.57
C SER A 178 6.42 -5.18 -13.53
N ASP A 179 6.35 -6.27 -12.80
CA ASP A 179 5.16 -7.10 -12.60
C ASP A 179 3.97 -6.35 -11.98
N ASP A 180 4.25 -5.32 -11.18
CA ASP A 180 3.29 -4.43 -10.53
C ASP A 180 3.04 -3.14 -11.33
N LEU A 181 3.67 -3.00 -12.51
CA LEU A 181 3.55 -1.88 -13.44
C LEU A 181 3.98 -0.52 -12.86
N THR A 182 4.79 -0.51 -11.79
CA THR A 182 5.24 0.73 -11.14
C THR A 182 6.62 1.19 -11.60
N SER A 183 7.34 0.34 -12.33
CA SER A 183 8.73 0.58 -12.73
C SER A 183 8.98 0.14 -14.17
N VAL A 184 9.89 0.84 -14.84
CA VAL A 184 10.37 0.52 -16.18
C VAL A 184 11.89 0.51 -16.19
N ARG A 185 12.45 -0.35 -17.03
CA ARG A 185 13.88 -0.36 -17.34
C ARG A 185 14.11 -0.59 -18.82
N ASN A 186 15.28 -0.17 -19.28
CA ASN A 186 15.80 -0.54 -20.58
C ASN A 186 16.13 -2.04 -20.58
N GLY A 187 15.70 -2.74 -21.63
CA GLY A 187 15.95 -4.17 -21.80
C GLY A 187 17.14 -4.45 -22.69
N ASP A 188 17.89 -5.50 -22.34
CA ASP A 188 18.98 -6.01 -23.19
C ASP A 188 18.45 -6.75 -24.43
N THR A 189 17.17 -7.13 -24.43
CA THR A 189 16.52 -7.85 -25.53
C THR A 189 15.21 -7.18 -25.93
N TYR A 190 15.00 -7.11 -27.24
CA TYR A 190 13.78 -6.58 -27.83
C TYR A 190 12.62 -7.55 -27.62
N GLN A 191 11.53 -7.07 -27.05
CA GLN A 191 10.28 -7.80 -26.93
C GLN A 191 9.49 -7.67 -28.23
N HIS A 192 9.21 -8.81 -28.88
CA HIS A 192 8.38 -8.87 -30.08
C HIS A 192 6.89 -8.70 -29.72
N LEU A 193 6.53 -7.49 -29.31
CA LEU A 193 5.15 -7.07 -29.03
C LEU A 193 4.44 -6.75 -30.35
N PRO A 194 3.14 -7.07 -30.48
CA PRO A 194 2.37 -6.63 -31.64
C PRO A 194 2.26 -5.11 -31.66
N ASP A 195 2.27 -4.55 -32.87
CA ASP A 195 2.01 -3.14 -33.07
C ASP A 195 0.54 -2.81 -32.76
N ASN A 196 0.32 -1.67 -32.14
CA ASN A 196 -1.00 -1.09 -31.88
C ASN A 196 -0.89 0.45 -31.94
N PRO A 197 -1.99 1.18 -32.18
CA PRO A 197 -1.95 2.65 -32.27
C PRO A 197 -1.39 3.36 -31.03
N GLU A 198 -1.55 2.76 -29.85
CA GLU A 198 -1.14 3.32 -28.56
C GLU A 198 0.37 3.16 -28.30
N ARG A 199 1.05 2.25 -29.02
CA ARG A 199 2.46 1.91 -28.78
C ARG A 199 3.41 2.94 -29.38
N PHE A 200 4.32 3.46 -28.56
CA PHE A 200 5.42 4.29 -29.01
C PHE A 200 6.42 3.49 -29.85
N THR A 201 6.66 3.93 -31.09
CA THR A 201 7.67 3.32 -31.96
C THR A 201 9.07 3.76 -31.59
N GLU A 202 9.21 4.96 -31.03
CA GLU A 202 10.48 5.47 -30.56
C GLU A 202 10.80 4.94 -29.18
N TYR A 203 12.10 4.81 -28.95
CA TYR A 203 12.65 4.40 -27.69
C TYR A 203 13.22 5.64 -26.98
N PHE A 204 12.86 5.78 -25.71
CA PHE A 204 13.42 6.79 -24.82
C PHE A 204 14.14 6.08 -23.68
N ASP A 205 15.33 6.55 -23.32
CA ASP A 205 16.02 6.06 -22.15
C ASP A 205 15.30 6.48 -20.86
N VAL A 206 15.24 5.56 -19.89
CA VAL A 206 14.52 5.73 -18.63
C VAL A 206 15.33 5.20 -17.44
N GLY A 207 15.05 5.73 -16.25
CA GLY A 207 15.55 5.22 -14.98
C GLY A 207 16.97 5.65 -14.64
N ASP A 208 17.82 4.70 -14.24
CA ASP A 208 19.19 4.94 -13.77
C ASP A 208 20.21 5.15 -14.91
N HIS A 209 19.75 5.24 -16.15
CA HIS A 209 20.61 5.56 -17.28
C HIS A 209 21.16 6.99 -17.14
N PRO A 210 22.42 7.28 -17.52
CA PRO A 210 22.98 8.64 -17.44
C PRO A 210 22.15 9.63 -18.25
N ASP A 211 21.49 9.16 -19.31
CA ASP A 211 20.61 9.94 -20.15
C ASP A 211 19.18 9.40 -20.00
N TRP A 212 18.22 10.27 -19.71
CA TRP A 212 16.82 9.85 -19.53
C TRP A 212 15.86 10.97 -19.90
N THR A 213 14.63 10.57 -20.23
CA THR A 213 13.54 11.52 -20.49
C THR A 213 12.37 11.24 -19.57
N LEU A 214 11.80 12.31 -19.01
CA LEU A 214 10.62 12.26 -18.16
C LEU A 214 9.62 13.29 -18.65
N GLY A 215 8.36 12.90 -18.84
CA GLY A 215 7.38 13.86 -19.35
C GLY A 215 5.94 13.39 -19.33
N LEU A 216 5.10 14.33 -19.74
CA LEU A 216 3.68 14.12 -20.00
C LEU A 216 3.46 14.12 -21.50
N VAL A 217 2.61 13.20 -21.95
CA VAL A 217 2.18 13.13 -23.34
C VAL A 217 0.67 13.29 -23.40
N LYS A 218 0.20 14.08 -24.36
CA LYS A 218 -1.22 14.19 -24.66
C LYS A 218 -1.73 12.83 -25.15
N GLU A 219 -2.90 12.40 -24.69
CA GLU A 219 -3.48 11.11 -25.12
C GLU A 219 -3.65 11.01 -26.65
N SER A 220 -3.89 12.15 -27.30
CA SER A 220 -4.07 12.27 -28.74
C SER A 220 -2.76 12.52 -29.52
N ALA A 221 -1.60 12.53 -28.87
CA ALA A 221 -0.32 12.75 -29.54
C ALA A 221 -0.07 11.62 -30.55
N ASP A 222 0.58 11.94 -31.67
CA ASP A 222 1.06 10.91 -32.57
C ASP A 222 2.21 10.15 -31.89
N ARG A 223 2.15 8.83 -31.94
CA ARG A 223 3.09 7.93 -31.28
C ARG A 223 3.96 7.18 -32.28
N LYS A 224 3.80 7.48 -33.58
CA LYS A 224 4.45 6.80 -34.69
C LYS A 224 5.46 7.72 -35.38
N GLY A 225 6.68 7.21 -35.54
CA GLY A 225 7.79 7.91 -36.22
C GLY A 225 8.57 8.88 -35.32
N GLU A 226 9.55 9.56 -35.92
CA GLU A 226 10.37 10.61 -35.29
C GLU A 226 9.49 11.85 -35.06
N THR A 227 8.95 11.98 -33.85
CA THR A 227 8.18 13.15 -33.41
C THR A 227 9.04 13.94 -32.43
N GLY A 228 9.05 15.26 -32.57
CA GLY A 228 9.77 16.11 -31.63
C GLY A 228 9.17 15.93 -30.24
N ALA A 229 9.99 15.94 -29.19
CA ALA A 229 9.51 15.96 -27.81
C ALA A 229 8.91 17.35 -27.45
N SER A 230 8.30 18.06 -28.40
CA SER A 230 7.86 19.44 -28.27
C SER A 230 6.42 19.54 -27.75
N PRO A 231 6.07 20.65 -27.09
CA PRO A 231 4.68 20.94 -26.73
C PRO A 231 3.72 20.97 -27.92
N ASP A 232 4.20 21.38 -29.10
CA ASP A 232 3.40 21.45 -30.33
C ASP A 232 2.98 20.05 -30.82
N ASP A 233 3.84 19.05 -30.60
CA ASP A 233 3.57 17.64 -30.88
C ASP A 233 2.80 16.95 -29.72
N GLY A 234 2.52 17.69 -28.64
CA GLY A 234 1.78 17.22 -27.47
C GLY A 234 2.65 16.55 -26.41
N PHE A 235 3.96 16.82 -26.40
CA PHE A 235 4.91 16.30 -25.44
C PHE A 235 5.46 17.40 -24.54
N TRP A 236 5.46 17.17 -23.23
CA TRP A 236 6.11 18.05 -22.25
C TRP A 236 7.13 17.24 -21.48
N CYS A 237 8.38 17.29 -21.94
CA CYS A 237 9.45 16.45 -21.43
C CYS A 237 10.58 17.28 -20.81
N LEU A 238 11.15 16.76 -19.73
CA LEU A 238 12.46 17.07 -19.19
C LEU A 238 13.42 15.98 -19.66
N VAL A 239 14.46 16.38 -20.37
CA VAL A 239 15.53 15.51 -20.83
C VAL A 239 16.76 15.78 -19.98
N HIS A 240 17.39 14.72 -19.50
CA HIS A 240 18.72 14.77 -18.92
C HIS A 240 19.67 14.05 -19.87
N ASP A 241 20.70 14.75 -20.32
CA ASP A 241 21.77 14.20 -21.16
C ASP A 241 23.10 14.72 -20.63
N SER A 242 24.00 13.80 -20.24
CA SER A 242 25.38 14.13 -19.89
C SER A 242 25.54 15.23 -18.82
N GLY A 243 24.62 15.31 -17.85
CA GLY A 243 24.63 16.29 -16.77
C GLY A 243 23.96 17.63 -17.11
N VAL A 244 23.36 17.75 -18.28
CA VAL A 244 22.60 18.92 -18.72
C VAL A 244 21.11 18.57 -18.73
N TYR A 245 20.29 19.46 -18.20
CA TYR A 245 18.84 19.35 -18.28
C TYR A 245 18.33 20.26 -19.39
N SER A 246 17.44 19.74 -20.24
CA SER A 246 16.75 20.52 -21.27
C SER A 246 15.26 20.21 -21.29
N ASN A 247 14.45 21.12 -21.80
CA ASN A 247 13.09 20.80 -22.18
C ASN A 247 13.09 20.02 -23.51
N GLY A 248 11.92 19.55 -23.92
CA GLY A 248 11.73 18.81 -25.15
C GLY A 248 12.01 19.58 -26.46
N ASP A 249 12.15 20.91 -26.38
CA ASP A 249 12.60 21.77 -27.50
C ASP A 249 14.13 21.95 -27.53
N GLY A 250 14.87 21.23 -26.67
CA GLY A 250 16.32 21.32 -26.56
C GLY A 250 16.83 22.58 -25.84
N GLN A 251 15.95 23.35 -25.20
CA GLN A 251 16.35 24.52 -24.41
C GLN A 251 16.85 24.08 -23.04
N THR A 252 18.06 24.49 -22.66
CA THR A 252 18.63 24.17 -21.35
C THR A 252 17.78 24.77 -20.21
N VAL A 253 17.43 23.95 -19.22
CA VAL A 253 16.67 24.34 -18.03
C VAL A 253 17.54 24.18 -16.79
N THR A 254 17.41 25.11 -15.83
CA THR A 254 18.08 24.97 -14.53
C THR A 254 17.18 24.23 -13.56
N VAL A 255 17.56 23.02 -13.17
CA VAL A 255 16.84 22.26 -12.14
C VAL A 255 17.36 22.66 -10.76
N VAL A 256 16.49 23.26 -9.94
CA VAL A 256 16.81 23.60 -8.54
C VAL A 256 16.24 22.53 -7.63
N ILE A 257 17.10 21.67 -7.07
CA ILE A 257 16.70 20.69 -6.05
C ILE A 257 16.74 21.39 -4.68
N PRO A 258 15.60 21.60 -3.99
CA PRO A 258 15.59 22.25 -2.69
C PRO A 258 16.34 21.38 -1.66
N ALA A 259 17.29 21.97 -0.93
CA ALA A 259 18.16 21.31 0.03
C ALA A 259 17.46 20.57 1.20
N ASN A 260 16.13 20.67 1.32
CA ASN A 260 15.35 20.01 2.37
C ASN A 260 14.72 18.66 1.95
N HIS A 261 14.84 18.27 0.69
CA HIS A 261 14.58 16.90 0.27
C HIS A 261 15.90 16.17 0.06
N LEU A 262 16.50 15.74 1.17
CA LEU A 262 17.40 14.60 1.13
C LEU A 262 16.54 13.42 0.65
N LEU A 263 16.55 13.15 -0.65
CA LEU A 263 16.25 11.81 -1.14
C LEU A 263 17.14 10.87 -0.33
N PRO A 264 16.60 9.83 0.32
CA PRO A 264 17.44 8.90 1.05
C PRO A 264 18.48 8.34 0.07
N SER A 265 19.73 8.72 0.28
CA SER A 265 20.89 8.10 -0.33
C SER A 265 20.83 6.62 0.05
N ASN A 266 20.40 5.80 -0.90
CA ASN A 266 20.20 4.33 -0.89
C ASN A 266 18.77 3.82 -1.21
N SER A 267 17.95 4.54 -1.98
CA SER A 267 16.91 3.89 -2.80
C SER A 267 17.19 4.11 -4.29
N SER A 268 17.93 3.19 -4.90
CA SER A 268 18.23 3.12 -6.34
C SER A 268 17.00 2.69 -7.16
N THR A 269 15.94 3.48 -7.10
CA THR A 269 14.77 3.35 -7.99
C THR A 269 14.03 4.68 -8.00
N VAL A 270 14.55 5.67 -8.72
CA VAL A 270 13.71 6.79 -9.16
C VAL A 270 12.87 6.22 -10.30
N SER A 271 11.62 5.83 -10.01
CA SER A 271 10.66 5.40 -11.02
C SER A 271 10.40 6.59 -11.96
N SER A 272 11.18 6.62 -13.04
CA SER A 272 11.09 7.62 -14.10
C SER A 272 10.18 7.03 -15.16
N SER A 273 8.91 7.40 -15.10
CA SER A 273 7.84 6.84 -15.92
C SER A 273 7.39 7.85 -16.96
N PHE A 274 7.46 7.49 -18.25
CA PHE A 274 6.63 8.12 -19.28
C PHE A 274 5.18 7.82 -18.95
N THR A 275 4.41 8.86 -18.63
CA THR A 275 3.01 8.70 -18.24
C THR A 275 2.11 9.06 -19.42
N CYS A 276 1.51 8.05 -20.04
CA CYS A 276 0.21 8.23 -20.69
C CYS A 276 -0.83 8.01 -19.59
N MET A 277 -1.38 9.09 -19.02
CA MET A 277 -2.49 8.97 -18.08
C MET A 277 -3.71 8.51 -18.88
N SER A 278 -4.05 7.22 -18.86
CA SER A 278 -5.42 6.83 -19.18
C SER A 278 -6.30 7.28 -18.00
N SER A 279 -7.28 8.13 -18.29
CA SER A 279 -8.24 8.60 -17.30
C SER A 279 -9.13 7.44 -16.86
N SER A 280 -8.66 6.64 -15.91
CA SER A 280 -9.50 5.71 -15.16
C SER A 280 -9.81 6.34 -13.80
N SER A 281 -10.99 6.94 -13.73
CA SER A 281 -11.55 7.53 -12.51
C SER A 281 -11.61 6.49 -11.40
N TYR A 282 -10.81 6.64 -10.33
CA TYR A 282 -11.06 5.95 -9.06
C TYR A 282 -11.02 6.92 -7.87
N PRO A 283 -11.98 6.79 -6.94
CA PRO A 283 -12.24 7.78 -5.91
C PRO A 283 -11.21 7.75 -4.79
N SER A 284 -10.89 8.94 -4.30
CA SER A 284 -10.23 9.22 -3.03
C SER A 284 -10.69 8.29 -1.91
N VAL A 285 -9.77 7.52 -1.33
CA VAL A 285 -10.01 6.73 -0.11
C VAL A 285 -9.49 7.53 1.09
N TYR A 286 -10.28 8.50 1.54
CA TYR A 286 -10.24 9.03 2.91
C TYR A 286 -11.68 9.19 3.42
N PRO A 287 -12.06 8.61 4.57
CA PRO A 287 -13.39 8.83 5.14
C PRO A 287 -13.41 10.17 5.89
N GLY A 288 -13.99 11.20 5.28
CA GLY A 288 -14.28 12.53 5.85
C GLY A 288 -15.23 13.30 4.90
N PRO A 289 -16.12 14.17 5.39
CA PRO A 289 -17.46 14.39 4.82
C PRO A 289 -17.46 14.95 3.39
N CYS A 290 -18.41 14.45 2.61
CA CYS A 290 -18.61 14.65 1.18
C CYS A 290 -18.57 16.12 0.71
N LEU A 291 -17.65 16.41 -0.22
CA LEU A 291 -17.84 17.39 -1.29
C LEU A 291 -17.29 16.74 -2.57
N THR A 292 -18.20 16.39 -3.49
CA THR A 292 -17.87 15.88 -4.83
C THR A 292 -17.39 17.03 -5.70
N SER A 293 -16.16 16.96 -6.21
CA SER A 293 -15.71 17.81 -7.32
C SER A 293 -14.53 17.18 -8.04
N ASP A 294 -14.64 17.15 -9.37
CA ASP A 294 -13.63 16.74 -10.34
C ASP A 294 -12.34 17.58 -10.18
N VAL A 295 -11.17 16.93 -10.21
CA VAL A 295 -9.85 17.56 -10.03
C VAL A 295 -8.99 17.25 -11.26
N LEU A 296 -8.65 18.28 -12.03
CA LEU A 296 -7.56 18.25 -13.00
C LEU A 296 -6.24 17.91 -12.29
N PRO A 297 -5.30 17.19 -12.94
CA PRO A 297 -3.99 16.94 -12.34
C PRO A 297 -3.30 18.26 -12.02
N ASP A 298 -2.75 18.24 -10.81
CA ASP A 298 -2.18 19.31 -10.02
C ASP A 298 -1.30 20.31 -10.82
N LYS A 299 -1.60 21.61 -10.66
CA LYS A 299 -0.80 22.73 -11.19
C LYS A 299 0.62 22.77 -10.64
N THR A 300 0.97 21.90 -9.69
CA THR A 300 2.30 21.82 -9.09
C THR A 300 3.38 21.43 -10.11
N LEU A 301 3.15 20.46 -11.00
CA LEU A 301 4.13 20.08 -12.04
C LEU A 301 4.33 21.19 -13.10
N LEU A 302 3.25 21.88 -13.48
CA LEU A 302 3.31 23.00 -14.42
C LEU A 302 4.02 24.24 -13.82
N SER A 303 3.88 24.48 -12.50
CA SER A 303 4.54 25.62 -11.84
C SER A 303 6.08 25.51 -11.81
N TYR A 304 6.61 24.29 -11.89
CA TYR A 304 8.06 24.05 -11.97
C TYR A 304 8.64 24.31 -13.37
N LEU A 305 7.81 24.26 -14.42
CA LEU A 305 8.25 24.53 -15.80
C LEU A 305 7.99 25.98 -16.23
N ASP A 306 6.97 26.65 -15.66
CA ASP A 306 6.55 28.00 -16.08
C ASP A 306 7.23 29.15 -15.30
N SER A 307 7.99 28.85 -14.24
CA SER A 307 8.64 29.88 -13.40
C SER A 307 9.98 30.41 -13.94
N GLY A 308 10.36 30.09 -15.17
CA GLY A 308 11.59 30.53 -15.82
C GLY A 308 11.61 31.98 -16.34
N LEU A 309 10.53 32.74 -16.21
CA LEU A 309 10.45 34.11 -16.73
C LEU A 309 10.01 35.11 -15.65
N THR A 310 10.97 35.59 -14.84
CA THR A 310 11.24 37.01 -14.55
C THR A 310 12.14 37.19 -13.30
N PRO A 311 13.09 38.14 -13.29
CA PRO A 311 13.91 38.43 -12.13
C PRO A 311 13.20 39.39 -11.18
N GLN A 312 12.80 38.92 -9.99
CA GLN A 312 12.40 39.80 -8.89
C GLN A 312 13.38 39.66 -7.72
N THR A 313 14.31 40.61 -7.66
CA THR A 313 15.14 40.89 -6.49
C THR A 313 14.28 41.54 -5.42
N ARG A 314 14.20 40.98 -4.19
CA ARG A 314 14.19 41.80 -2.96
C ARG A 314 14.36 41.04 -1.64
N THR A 315 15.50 41.32 -1.01
CA THR A 315 15.78 41.57 0.41
C THR A 315 14.96 40.89 1.52
N ARG A 316 15.71 40.06 2.26
CA ARG A 316 15.50 39.55 3.62
C ARG A 316 15.30 40.65 4.67
N THR A 317 14.19 40.58 5.41
CA THR A 317 14.09 41.07 6.80
C THR A 317 13.26 40.05 7.59
N GLY A 318 13.83 39.52 8.67
CA GLY A 318 13.19 38.51 9.51
C GLY A 318 12.32 39.10 10.62
N THR A 319 11.50 38.25 11.24
CA THR A 319 11.39 38.02 12.69
C THR A 319 10.41 36.87 12.95
N LYS A 320 10.75 36.01 13.91
CA LYS A 320 9.91 34.92 14.45
C LYS A 320 8.70 35.47 15.20
N THR A 321 7.54 34.81 15.11
CA THR A 321 6.68 34.41 16.26
C THR A 321 5.41 33.65 15.79
N GLY A 322 5.17 32.48 16.39
CA GLY A 322 3.88 32.06 16.98
C GLY A 322 2.58 31.94 16.16
N THR A 323 2.09 30.69 16.07
CA THR A 323 0.67 30.25 16.19
C THR A 323 -0.42 30.91 15.34
N SER A 324 -1.04 30.09 14.47
CA SER A 324 -2.49 29.88 14.24
C SER A 324 -2.68 29.51 12.76
N GLY A 325 -3.47 28.49 12.45
CA GLY A 325 -4.90 28.66 12.23
C GLY A 325 -5.18 28.36 10.76
N TRP A 326 -5.79 27.20 10.50
CA TRP A 326 -6.24 26.85 9.15
C TRP A 326 -7.38 27.79 8.77
N ILE A 327 -7.10 28.77 7.89
CA ILE A 327 -8.10 29.57 7.23
C ILE A 327 -8.37 28.91 5.89
N SER A 328 -9.50 28.22 5.81
CA SER A 328 -10.15 27.79 4.59
C SER A 328 -10.55 29.03 3.77
N ASN A 329 -9.97 29.20 2.59
CA ASN A 329 -10.51 30.10 1.57
C ASN A 329 -10.97 29.27 0.37
N SER A 330 -12.25 28.97 0.39
CA SER A 330 -13.06 28.48 -0.71
C SER A 330 -13.15 29.56 -1.79
N THR A 331 -12.80 29.26 -3.03
CA THR A 331 -13.39 29.95 -4.18
C THR A 331 -13.66 28.94 -5.28
N ASN A 332 -14.96 28.69 -5.51
CA ASN A 332 -15.51 28.05 -6.70
C ASN A 332 -15.00 28.73 -7.98
N ILE A 333 -14.91 27.99 -9.11
CA ILE A 333 -15.44 28.38 -10.43
C ILE A 333 -15.30 27.19 -11.41
N GLU A 334 -16.48 26.64 -11.72
CA GLU A 334 -17.06 26.22 -13.02
C GLU A 334 -16.26 25.48 -14.11
N ARG A 335 -16.89 24.39 -14.57
CA ARG A 335 -16.68 23.62 -15.82
C ARG A 335 -16.50 24.50 -17.06
N ILE A 336 -15.65 24.05 -17.99
CA ILE A 336 -15.86 24.21 -19.45
C ILE A 336 -15.40 22.91 -20.14
N TYR A 337 -16.29 22.42 -21.03
CA TYR A 337 -16.37 21.20 -21.86
C TYR A 337 -15.18 20.28 -22.05
#